data_AF-A0A2D7GQI3-F1
#
_entry.id   AF-A0A2D7GQI3-F1
#
_cell.length_a   1.000
_cell.length_b   1.000
_cell.length_c   1.000
_cell.angle_alpha   90.00
_cell.angle_beta   90.00
_cell.angle_gamma   90.00
#
_symmetry.space_group_name_H-M   'P 1'
#
loop_
_entity.id
_entity.type
_entity.pdbx_description
1 polymer ?
#
loop_
_entity_poly.entity_id
_entity_poly.type
_entity_poly.pdbx_seq_one_letter_code
_entity_poly.pdbx_strand_id
1 'polypeptide(L)'
;MQDYVLWYQELGMHDVGRVGGKNASLGEMISNLSNAGVQVPGGFATTAEAFNAFLEQSGLEARIHETLDALDVDDIGALTEAGKNIRQWIIDTPFQPELEEAIREAFVTLQGDAGDEASFAVRSSATAEDMPDASFAGQQE
;
A
#
# COMPACT_ATOMS: atom_id res chain seq x y z
N MET A 1 -19.49 -4.02 1.33
CA MET A 1 -18.63 -3.28 2.29
C MET A 1 -17.29 -3.21 1.60
N GLN A 2 -16.68 -2.02 1.50
CA GLN A 2 -15.34 -1.91 0.93
C GLN A 2 -14.35 -2.33 2.02
N ASP A 3 -13.52 -3.33 1.74
CA ASP A 3 -12.53 -3.81 2.70
C ASP A 3 -11.23 -3.04 2.46
N TYR A 4 -11.05 -1.94 3.21
CA TYR A 4 -9.86 -1.09 3.08
C TYR A 4 -8.61 -1.71 3.71
N VAL A 5 -8.80 -2.62 4.65
CA VAL A 5 -7.74 -3.33 5.36
C VAL A 5 -8.03 -4.83 5.32
N LEU A 6 -7.00 -5.63 5.06
CA LEU A 6 -7.06 -7.10 5.07
C LEU A 6 -5.94 -7.68 5.93
N TRP A 7 -6.28 -8.67 6.74
CA TRP A 7 -5.29 -9.35 7.60
C TRP A 7 -4.47 -10.35 6.78
N TYR A 8 -3.19 -10.49 7.06
CA TYR A 8 -2.33 -11.41 6.29
C TYR A 8 -2.82 -12.87 6.32
N GLN A 9 -3.50 -13.29 7.39
CA GLN A 9 -4.09 -14.64 7.51
C GLN A 9 -5.23 -14.89 6.50
N GLU A 10 -5.79 -13.83 5.92
CA GLU A 10 -6.89 -13.87 4.97
C GLU A 10 -6.41 -13.76 3.51
N LEU A 11 -5.10 -13.56 3.31
CA LEU A 11 -4.51 -13.32 1.99
C LEU A 11 -3.83 -14.58 1.43
N GLY A 12 -3.83 -14.68 0.10
CA GLY A 12 -2.96 -15.60 -0.64
C GLY A 12 -2.54 -15.04 -1.99
N MET A 13 -1.85 -15.85 -2.80
CA MET A 13 -1.32 -15.41 -4.10
C MET A 13 -2.38 -14.98 -5.12
N HIS A 14 -3.66 -15.27 -4.87
CA HIS A 14 -4.77 -14.79 -5.70
C HIS A 14 -5.16 -13.32 -5.40
N ASP A 15 -4.67 -12.74 -4.30
CA ASP A 15 -4.97 -11.37 -3.88
C ASP A 15 -3.95 -10.32 -4.37
N VAL A 16 -3.01 -10.69 -5.25
CA VAL A 16 -1.97 -9.77 -5.77
C VAL A 16 -2.56 -8.46 -6.30
N GLY A 17 -3.68 -8.54 -7.03
CA GLY A 17 -4.36 -7.33 -7.55
C GLY A 17 -4.99 -6.44 -6.47
N ARG A 18 -5.20 -6.97 -5.26
CA ARG A 18 -5.82 -6.24 -4.13
C ARG A 18 -4.80 -5.66 -3.17
N VAL A 19 -3.68 -6.34 -2.93
CA VAL A 19 -2.71 -5.98 -1.86
C VAL A 19 -1.25 -5.90 -2.32
N GLY A 20 -0.98 -6.20 -3.59
CA GLY A 20 0.37 -6.32 -4.12
C GLY A 20 1.03 -7.65 -3.81
N GLY A 21 2.10 -7.94 -4.54
CA GLY A 21 2.73 -9.26 -4.55
C GLY A 21 3.46 -9.62 -3.25
N LYS A 22 4.05 -8.64 -2.56
CA LYS A 22 4.70 -8.86 -1.25
C LYS A 22 3.71 -9.26 -0.17
N ASN A 23 2.59 -8.54 -0.06
CA ASN A 23 1.56 -8.85 0.93
C ASN A 23 0.87 -10.19 0.63
N ALA A 24 0.56 -10.46 -0.63
CA ALA A 24 0.02 -11.75 -1.06
C ALA A 24 0.96 -12.92 -0.73
N SER A 25 2.27 -12.74 -0.97
CA SER A 25 3.30 -13.72 -0.63
C SER A 25 3.45 -13.92 0.88
N LEU A 26 3.35 -12.85 1.69
CA LEU A 26 3.34 -12.96 3.15
C LEU A 26 2.15 -13.78 3.65
N GLY A 27 0.95 -13.54 3.12
CA GLY A 27 -0.24 -14.33 3.45
C GLY A 27 -0.10 -15.80 3.06
N GLU A 28 0.45 -16.08 1.87
CA GLU A 28 0.73 -17.44 1.41
C GLU A 28 1.69 -18.18 2.36
N MET A 29 2.74 -17.50 2.84
CA MET A 29 3.69 -18.08 3.79
C MET A 29 3.06 -18.35 5.15
N ILE A 30 2.26 -17.42 5.67
CA ILE A 30 1.56 -17.60 6.96
C ILE A 30 0.59 -18.79 6.90
N SER A 31 -0.18 -18.88 5.83
CA SER A 31 -1.20 -19.92 5.64
C SER A 31 -0.60 -21.31 5.42
N ASN A 32 0.49 -21.43 4.66
CA ASN A 32 1.01 -22.74 4.24
C ASN A 32 2.24 -23.21 5.01
N LEU A 33 3.05 -22.31 5.58
CA LEU A 33 4.35 -22.65 6.17
C LEU A 33 4.38 -22.62 7.69
N SER A 34 3.30 -22.17 8.34
CA SER A 34 3.15 -22.20 9.80
C SER A 34 3.34 -23.61 10.38
N ASN A 35 2.77 -24.63 9.72
CA ASN A 35 2.91 -26.04 10.09
C ASN A 35 4.33 -26.60 9.84
N ALA A 36 5.14 -25.92 9.04
CA ALA A 36 6.53 -26.28 8.76
C ALA A 36 7.52 -25.62 9.74
N GLY A 37 7.02 -24.90 10.76
CA GLY A 37 7.85 -24.22 11.76
C GLY A 37 8.40 -22.87 11.31
N VAL A 38 7.97 -22.35 10.16
CA VAL A 38 8.34 -21.01 9.70
C VAL A 38 7.48 -19.99 10.45
N GLN A 39 8.12 -19.04 11.13
CA GLN A 39 7.43 -17.94 11.82
C GLN A 39 7.52 -16.65 11.01
N VAL A 40 6.37 -16.18 10.54
CA VAL A 40 6.22 -14.89 9.87
C VAL A 40 5.42 -13.98 10.81
N PRO A 41 5.87 -12.73 11.07
CA PRO A 41 5.10 -11.79 11.86
C PRO A 41 3.71 -11.54 11.26
N GLY A 42 2.70 -11.43 12.13
CA GLY A 42 1.36 -11.00 11.72
C GLY A 42 1.35 -9.53 11.29
N GLY A 43 0.22 -9.10 10.71
CA GLY A 43 0.03 -7.75 10.23
C GLY A 43 -1.16 -7.67 9.29
N PHE A 44 -1.34 -6.48 8.71
CA PHE A 44 -2.41 -6.22 7.77
C PHE A 44 -1.89 -5.39 6.59
N ALA A 45 -2.60 -5.45 5.48
CA ALA A 45 -2.37 -4.66 4.28
C ALA A 45 -3.53 -3.68 4.07
N THR A 46 -3.22 -2.45 3.64
CA THR A 46 -4.22 -1.62 2.96
C THR A 46 -4.43 -2.16 1.55
N THR A 47 -5.62 -1.94 0.99
CA THR A 47 -5.98 -2.44 -0.33
C THR A 47 -5.77 -1.41 -1.43
N ALA A 48 -5.63 -1.88 -2.68
CA ALA A 48 -5.61 -1.03 -3.86
C ALA A 48 -6.91 -0.22 -4.00
N GLU A 49 -8.04 -0.78 -3.53
CA GLU A 49 -9.31 -0.05 -3.46
C GLU A 49 -9.24 1.13 -2.49
N ALA A 50 -8.64 0.95 -1.30
CA ALA A 50 -8.40 2.06 -0.37
C ALA A 50 -7.52 3.16 -0.99
N PHE A 51 -6.48 2.77 -1.73
CA PHE A 51 -5.61 3.72 -2.43
C PHE A 51 -6.36 4.48 -3.54
N ASN A 52 -7.17 3.79 -4.34
CA ASN A 52 -7.97 4.43 -5.39
C ASN A 52 -8.99 5.41 -4.78
N ALA A 53 -9.71 4.99 -3.74
CA ALA A 53 -10.62 5.87 -3.02
C ALA A 53 -9.89 7.11 -2.49
N PHE A 54 -8.70 6.94 -1.90
CA PHE A 54 -7.81 8.04 -1.48
C PHE A 54 -7.46 9.01 -2.60
N LEU A 55 -7.17 8.54 -3.82
CA LEU A 55 -6.85 9.41 -4.95
C LEU A 55 -8.08 10.09 -5.56
N GLU A 56 -9.23 9.42 -5.60
CA GLU A 56 -10.46 9.96 -6.19
C GLU A 56 -11.01 11.16 -5.40
N GLN A 57 -10.68 11.29 -4.11
CA GLN A 57 -11.18 12.38 -3.30
C GLN A 57 -10.62 13.74 -3.74
N SER A 58 -11.44 14.77 -3.60
CA SER A 58 -11.03 16.17 -3.79
C SER A 58 -10.39 16.48 -5.17
N GLY A 59 -10.58 15.61 -6.17
CA GLY A 59 -10.00 15.76 -7.51
C GLY A 59 -8.48 15.54 -7.57
N LEU A 60 -7.88 14.90 -6.56
CA LEU A 60 -6.44 14.66 -6.51
C LEU A 60 -5.97 13.84 -7.72
N GLU A 61 -6.64 12.73 -8.03
CA GLU A 61 -6.37 11.89 -9.18
C GLU A 61 -6.36 12.71 -10.49
N ALA A 62 -7.43 13.48 -10.74
CA ALA A 62 -7.55 14.29 -11.95
C ALA A 62 -6.40 15.30 -12.08
N ARG A 63 -6.01 15.95 -10.97
CA ARG A 63 -4.90 16.90 -10.94
C ARG A 63 -3.55 16.22 -11.22
N ILE A 64 -3.34 15.01 -10.70
CA ILE A 64 -2.14 14.21 -10.97
C ILE A 64 -2.10 13.88 -12.47
N HIS A 65 -3.19 13.38 -13.03
CA HIS A 65 -3.26 13.04 -14.46
C HIS A 65 -3.04 14.26 -15.35
N GLU A 66 -3.70 15.39 -15.09
CA GLU A 66 -3.49 16.62 -15.86
C GLU A 66 -2.02 17.05 -15.88
N THR A 67 -1.32 16.89 -14.75
CA THR A 67 0.10 17.22 -14.64
C THR A 67 0.98 16.26 -15.43
N LEU A 68 0.68 14.95 -15.36
CA LEU A 68 1.47 13.91 -16.02
C LEU A 68 1.21 13.86 -17.53
N ASP A 69 -0.02 14.09 -17.98
CA ASP A 69 -0.40 14.06 -19.41
C ASP A 69 0.27 15.18 -20.21
N ALA A 70 0.56 16.31 -19.55
CA ALA A 70 1.26 17.45 -20.14
C ALA A 70 2.79 17.39 -20.02
N LEU A 71 3.32 16.39 -19.31
CA LEU A 71 4.74 16.31 -18.97
C LEU A 71 5.56 15.65 -20.10
N ASP A 72 6.61 16.33 -20.54
CA ASP A 72 7.70 15.70 -21.28
C ASP A 72 8.65 15.01 -20.30
N VAL A 73 8.71 13.68 -20.35
CA VAL A 73 9.52 12.87 -19.43
C VAL A 73 11.02 12.95 -19.71
N ASP A 74 11.43 13.42 -20.90
CA ASP A 74 12.83 13.66 -21.23
C ASP A 74 13.33 15.02 -20.68
N ASP A 75 12.44 15.92 -20.28
CA ASP A 75 12.77 17.11 -19.51
C ASP A 75 12.92 16.77 -18.02
N ILE A 76 14.16 16.50 -17.61
CA ILE A 76 14.50 16.14 -16.23
C ILE A 76 14.08 17.23 -15.22
N GLY A 77 14.11 18.51 -15.62
CA GLY A 77 13.70 19.61 -14.75
C GLY A 77 12.21 19.58 -14.49
N ALA A 78 11.41 19.46 -15.55
CA ALA A 78 9.96 19.33 -15.46
C ALA A 78 9.55 18.06 -14.70
N LEU A 79 10.20 16.92 -14.97
CA LEU A 79 9.95 15.65 -14.30
C LEU A 79 10.19 15.72 -12.79
N THR A 80 11.29 16.36 -12.38
CA THR A 80 11.63 16.53 -10.96
C THR A 80 10.59 17.37 -10.24
N GLU A 81 10.19 18.50 -10.83
CA GLU A 81 9.18 19.39 -10.24
C GLU A 81 7.79 18.74 -10.21
N ALA A 82 7.37 18.06 -11.28
CA ALA A 82 6.11 17.33 -11.32
C ALA A 82 6.05 16.25 -10.23
N GLY A 83 7.10 15.42 -10.12
CA GLY A 83 7.17 14.38 -9.08
C GLY A 83 7.16 14.95 -7.66
N LYS A 84 7.87 16.06 -7.42
CA LYS A 84 7.85 16.77 -6.13
C LYS A 84 6.46 17.28 -5.79
N ASN A 85 5.79 17.91 -6.74
CA ASN A 85 4.44 18.46 -6.54
C ASN A 85 3.42 17.35 -6.25
N ILE A 86 3.43 16.27 -7.04
CA ILE A 86 2.53 15.12 -6.85
C ILE A 86 2.72 14.49 -5.47
N ARG A 87 3.98 14.25 -5.04
CA ARG A 87 4.27 13.72 -3.69
C ARG A 87 3.74 14.66 -2.60
N GLN A 88 3.92 15.98 -2.76
CA GLN A 88 3.42 16.93 -1.78
C GLN A 88 1.88 16.92 -1.72
N TRP A 89 1.20 16.83 -2.86
CA TRP A 89 -0.27 16.74 -2.87
C TRP A 89 -0.77 15.48 -2.16
N ILE A 90 -0.09 14.35 -2.34
CA ILE A 90 -0.41 13.10 -1.61
C ILE A 90 -0.21 13.30 -0.11
N ILE A 91 0.91 13.91 0.32
CA ILE A 91 1.20 14.17 1.76
C ILE A 91 0.17 15.11 2.39
N ASP A 92 -0.24 16.16 1.67
CA ASP A 92 -1.16 17.17 2.16
C ASP A 92 -2.62 16.70 2.16
N THR A 93 -2.91 15.59 1.49
CA THR A 93 -4.26 15.04 1.39
C THR A 93 -4.54 14.13 2.59
N PRO A 94 -5.53 14.43 3.43
CA PRO A 94 -5.86 13.60 4.58
C PRO A 94 -6.51 12.28 4.13
N PHE A 95 -6.43 11.23 4.97
CA PHE A 95 -7.21 10.02 4.74
C PHE A 95 -8.71 10.30 4.88
N GLN A 96 -9.53 9.52 4.17
CA GLN A 96 -10.96 9.46 4.43
C GLN A 96 -11.21 8.94 5.85
N PRO A 97 -12.26 9.43 6.54
CA PRO A 97 -12.61 8.95 7.88
C PRO A 97 -12.73 7.42 7.98
N GLU A 98 -13.30 6.78 6.95
CA GLU A 98 -13.49 5.33 6.92
C GLU A 98 -12.16 4.56 6.76
N LEU A 99 -11.22 5.10 5.99
CA LEU A 99 -9.88 4.52 5.85
C LEU A 99 -9.07 4.71 7.13
N GLU A 100 -9.12 5.91 7.71
CA GLU A 100 -8.44 6.21 8.96
C GLU A 100 -8.94 5.31 10.09
N GLU A 101 -10.25 5.14 10.23
CA GLU A 101 -10.84 4.27 11.25
C GLU A 101 -10.43 2.81 11.06
N ALA A 102 -10.53 2.28 9.85
CA ALA A 102 -10.14 0.90 9.56
C ALA A 102 -8.66 0.63 9.91
N ILE A 103 -7.76 1.57 9.60
CA ILE A 103 -6.34 1.47 9.96
C ILE A 103 -6.15 1.56 11.48
N ARG A 104 -6.86 2.46 12.17
CA ARG A 104 -6.77 2.61 13.63
C ARG A 104 -7.23 1.34 14.36
N GLU A 105 -8.36 0.77 13.96
CA GLU A 105 -8.88 -0.48 14.54
C GLU A 105 -7.90 -1.64 14.33
N ALA A 106 -7.35 -1.79 13.11
CA ALA A 106 -6.37 -2.82 12.81
C ALA A 106 -5.05 -2.60 13.57
N PHE A 107 -4.62 -1.35 13.71
CA PHE A 107 -3.41 -0.99 14.45
C PHE A 107 -3.53 -1.31 15.95
N VAL A 108 -4.63 -0.94 16.59
CA VAL A 108 -4.89 -1.27 18.02
C VAL A 108 -4.92 -2.78 18.22
N THR A 109 -5.55 -3.52 17.29
CA THR A 109 -5.58 -4.98 17.33
C THR A 109 -4.19 -5.59 17.19
N LEU A 110 -3.36 -5.08 16.28
CA LEU A 110 -2.00 -5.56 16.04
C LEU A 110 -1.05 -5.21 17.19
N GLN A 111 -1.25 -4.05 17.84
CA GLN A 111 -0.50 -3.60 19.00
C GLN A 111 -0.67 -4.56 20.19
N GLY A 112 -1.88 -5.07 20.41
CA GLY A 112 -2.19 -6.08 21.42
C GLY A 112 -1.60 -5.75 22.81
N ASP A 113 -1.10 -6.77 23.50
CA ASP A 113 -0.54 -6.65 24.85
C ASP A 113 0.81 -5.91 24.90
N ALA A 114 1.50 -5.77 23.76
CA ALA A 114 2.77 -5.06 23.69
C ALA A 114 2.59 -3.54 23.89
N GLY A 115 1.37 -3.02 23.71
CA GLY A 115 1.05 -1.64 24.03
C GLY A 115 2.01 -0.67 23.35
N ASP A 116 2.37 0.41 24.04
CA ASP A 116 3.23 1.47 23.48
C ASP A 116 4.69 1.03 23.25
N GLU A 117 5.08 -0.17 23.69
CA GLU A 117 6.41 -0.74 23.44
C GLU A 117 6.50 -1.44 22.07
N ALA A 118 5.37 -1.64 21.39
CA ALA A 118 5.34 -2.22 20.06
C ALA A 118 5.99 -1.30 19.02
N SER A 119 6.69 -1.90 18.05
CA SER A 119 7.20 -1.20 16.86
C SER A 119 6.75 -1.94 15.61
N PHE A 120 6.51 -1.17 14.54
CA PHE A 120 5.91 -1.68 13.32
C PHE A 120 6.76 -1.32 12.11
N ALA A 121 6.71 -2.19 11.10
CA ALA A 121 7.27 -1.90 9.79
C ALA A 121 6.12 -1.55 8.83
N VAL A 122 6.17 -0.36 8.23
CA VAL A 122 5.31 0.03 7.12
C VAL A 122 6.11 -0.17 5.84
N ARG A 123 5.59 -0.96 4.90
CA ARG A 123 6.31 -1.32 3.67
C ARG A 123 5.41 -1.20 2.44
N SER A 124 6.00 -0.78 1.33
CA SER A 124 5.34 -0.74 0.03
C SER A 124 5.13 -2.16 -0.53
N SER A 125 3.97 -2.40 -1.13
CA SER A 125 3.62 -3.64 -1.84
C SER A 125 2.77 -3.26 -3.05
N ALA A 126 3.41 -3.09 -4.21
CA ALA A 126 2.70 -2.69 -5.43
C ALA A 126 2.05 -3.88 -6.14
N THR A 127 0.92 -3.63 -6.82
CA THR A 127 0.16 -4.65 -7.57
C THR A 127 0.88 -5.18 -8.80
N ALA A 128 1.89 -4.45 -9.30
CA ALA A 128 2.64 -4.78 -10.51
C ALA A 128 4.12 -5.16 -10.25
N GLU A 129 4.56 -5.27 -8.99
CA GLU A 129 5.97 -5.48 -8.63
C GLU A 129 6.51 -6.87 -9.04
N ASP A 130 5.61 -7.83 -9.27
CA ASP A 130 5.90 -9.23 -9.61
C ASP A 130 5.41 -9.62 -11.02
N MET A 131 5.30 -8.67 -11.94
CA MET A 131 5.08 -9.00 -13.36
C MET A 131 6.36 -9.61 -13.95
N PRO A 132 6.29 -10.69 -14.76
CA PRO A 132 7.47 -11.35 -15.32
C PRO A 132 8.44 -10.42 -16.06
N ASP A 133 7.91 -9.31 -16.60
CA ASP A 133 8.65 -8.33 -17.41
C ASP A 133 8.94 -7.01 -16.68
N ALA A 134 8.54 -6.85 -15.41
CA ALA A 134 8.73 -5.61 -14.66
C ALA A 134 9.07 -5.90 -13.19
N SER A 135 10.35 -5.73 -12.84
CA SER A 135 10.83 -5.76 -11.46
C SER A 135 11.26 -4.35 -11.04
N PHE A 136 10.60 -3.81 -10.03
CA PHE A 136 10.90 -2.48 -9.46
C PHE A 136 11.62 -2.57 -8.11
N ALA A 137 12.30 -3.70 -7.85
CA ALA A 137 12.96 -3.97 -6.59
C ALA A 137 13.95 -2.84 -6.22
N GLY A 138 13.69 -2.18 -5.09
CA GLY A 138 14.54 -1.11 -4.55
C GLY A 138 14.29 0.30 -5.09
N GLN A 139 13.26 0.53 -5.91
CA GLN A 139 12.89 1.87 -6.38
C GLN A 139 11.73 2.53 -5.62
N GLN A 140 11.08 1.81 -4.70
CA GLN A 140 9.83 2.25 -4.05
C GLN A 140 10.00 2.33 -2.52
N GLU A 141 10.52 3.46 -2.06
CA GLU A 141 10.39 4.00 -0.69
C GLU A 141 9.86 5.43 -0.74
#